data_AF-N1WFA9-F1
#
_entry.id   AF-N1WFA9-F1
#
_cell.length_a   1.000
_cell.length_b   1.000
_cell.length_c   1.000
_cell.angle_alpha   90.00
_cell.angle_beta   90.00
_cell.angle_gamma   90.00
#
_symmetry.space_group_name_H-M   'P 1'
#
loop_
_entity.id
_entity.type
_entity.pdbx_description
1 polymer ?
#
loop_
_entity_poly.entity_id
_entity_poly.type
_entity_poly.pdbx_seq_one_letter_code
_entity_poly.pdbx_strand_id
1 'polypeptide(L)'
;MKKIAYVFLLTCIFIKCGRTPLDEKYADKNHFYYFVDRLENLHRYGFSDLERYQYGKFDTQTASLTLYGITTWEPKKVLTFKHYKDGVFYIDGYEKFFLYLGRKDKVIDFLKDKEDINSSFTGGYGEEELTSLEACKAHAERVRKEIEDAQQCDGCQGPM
;
A
#
# COMPACT_ATOMS: atom_id res chain seq x y z
N MET A 1 -25.43 -50.50 32.74
CA MET A 1 -25.24 -50.37 31.26
C MET A 1 -24.84 -48.92 30.99
N LYS A 2 -23.58 -48.66 30.59
CA LYS A 2 -23.21 -48.31 29.20
C LYS A 2 -23.97 -47.02 28.76
N LYS A 3 -23.37 -45.84 28.53
CA LYS A 3 -22.09 -45.46 27.92
C LYS A 3 -21.83 -43.96 28.20
N ILE A 4 -20.64 -43.59 28.66
CA ILE A 4 -19.55 -42.94 27.90
C ILE A 4 -19.78 -41.44 27.63
N ALA A 5 -18.90 -40.66 28.26
CA ALA A 5 -18.60 -39.26 27.98
C ALA A 5 -18.25 -39.03 26.51
N TYR A 6 -18.80 -37.96 25.95
CA TYR A 6 -18.34 -37.25 24.76
C TYR A 6 -18.55 -35.77 25.14
N VAL A 7 -17.62 -35.01 25.72
CA VAL A 7 -16.28 -34.66 25.22
C VAL A 7 -16.15 -34.88 23.72
N PHE A 8 -16.85 -34.04 22.96
CA PHE A 8 -16.40 -33.58 21.65
C PHE A 8 -16.56 -32.07 21.70
N LEU A 9 -15.61 -31.37 22.33
CA LEU A 9 -14.49 -30.80 21.59
C LEU A 9 -15.04 -29.98 20.40
N LEU A 10 -15.87 -28.98 20.73
CA LEU A 10 -16.23 -27.85 19.88
C LEU A 10 -15.02 -26.89 19.77
N THR A 11 -13.84 -27.47 19.59
CA THR A 11 -12.60 -26.81 19.21
C THR A 11 -12.23 -27.36 17.84
N CYS A 12 -11.86 -26.45 16.95
CA CYS A 12 -11.70 -26.62 15.51
C CYS A 12 -13.07 -26.56 14.82
N ILE A 13 -13.44 -25.51 14.11
CA ILE A 13 -12.64 -24.85 13.08
C ILE A 13 -12.98 -23.35 13.11
N PHE A 14 -12.27 -22.57 13.93
CA PHE A 14 -11.94 -21.22 13.49
C PHE A 14 -11.12 -21.45 12.23
N ILE A 15 -11.76 -21.32 11.07
CA ILE A 15 -11.05 -21.18 9.81
C ILE A 15 -10.22 -19.92 10.02
N LYS A 16 -8.97 -20.10 10.47
CA LYS A 16 -7.91 -19.13 10.24
C LYS A 16 -7.68 -19.12 8.72
N CYS A 17 -8.65 -18.60 7.98
CA CYS A 17 -8.42 -17.78 6.80
C CYS A 17 -7.95 -16.38 7.27
N GLY A 18 -7.26 -16.31 8.41
CA GLY A 18 -6.46 -15.17 8.76
C GLY A 18 -5.24 -15.26 7.89
N ARG A 19 -5.09 -14.30 6.97
CA ARG A 19 -3.85 -14.09 6.21
C ARG A 19 -2.68 -14.14 7.18
N THR A 20 -1.60 -14.80 6.76
CA THR A 20 -0.43 -14.94 7.61
C THR A 20 0.25 -13.58 7.74
N PRO A 21 0.50 -13.08 8.96
CA PRO A 21 1.30 -11.89 9.18
C PRO A 21 2.66 -12.02 8.50
N LEU A 22 3.22 -10.89 8.09
CA LEU A 22 4.58 -10.81 7.58
C LEU A 22 5.60 -10.95 8.72
N ASP A 23 6.82 -11.35 8.36
CA ASP A 23 7.93 -11.47 9.31
C ASP A 23 8.14 -10.16 10.10
N GLU A 24 8.55 -10.30 11.36
CA GLU A 24 8.78 -9.18 12.28
C GLU A 24 9.79 -8.15 11.76
N LYS A 25 10.73 -8.58 10.91
CA LYS A 25 11.70 -7.67 10.26
C LYS A 25 11.06 -6.57 9.40
N TYR A 26 9.77 -6.69 9.08
CA TYR A 26 9.02 -5.68 8.34
C TYR A 26 8.09 -4.85 9.24
N ALA A 27 8.12 -5.02 10.57
CA ALA A 27 7.22 -4.31 11.49
C ALA A 27 7.33 -2.78 11.40
N ASP A 28 8.53 -2.28 11.11
CA ASP A 28 8.83 -0.85 10.86
C ASP A 28 8.20 -0.32 9.56
N LYS A 29 7.54 -1.19 8.77
CA LYS A 29 6.84 -0.83 7.54
C LYS A 29 5.34 -0.65 7.74
N ASN A 30 4.81 -0.82 8.96
CA ASN A 30 3.37 -0.75 9.24
C ASN A 30 2.89 0.71 9.39
N HIS A 31 2.97 1.47 8.29
CA HIS A 31 2.65 2.90 8.23
C HIS A 31 1.84 3.26 6.99
N PHE A 32 1.44 4.53 6.89
CA PHE A 32 0.97 5.08 5.63
C PHE A 32 2.14 5.58 4.79
N TYR A 33 1.95 5.49 3.48
CA TYR A 33 2.90 5.88 2.46
C TYR A 33 2.22 6.80 1.49
N TYR A 34 2.96 7.82 1.07
CA TYR A 34 2.61 8.59 -0.11
C TYR A 34 3.41 8.06 -1.30
N PHE A 35 2.77 7.96 -2.45
CA PHE A 35 3.38 7.55 -3.71
C PHE A 35 3.64 8.79 -4.58
N VAL A 36 4.93 9.06 -4.86
CA VAL A 36 5.40 10.27 -5.57
C VAL A 36 4.65 10.47 -6.88
N ASP A 37 4.76 9.45 -7.73
CA ASP A 37 3.98 9.37 -8.96
C ASP A 37 2.77 8.52 -8.64
N ARG A 38 1.61 9.00 -9.10
CA ARG A 38 0.30 8.39 -8.84
C ARG A 38 0.21 7.01 -9.49
N LEU A 39 0.81 5.97 -8.90
CA LEU A 39 0.88 4.59 -9.42
C LEU A 39 0.52 4.50 -10.91
N GLU A 40 1.36 5.12 -11.73
CA GLU A 40 0.94 5.46 -13.08
C GLU A 40 0.90 4.19 -13.95
N ASN A 41 -0.06 4.13 -14.87
CA ASN A 41 -0.21 3.01 -15.80
C ASN A 41 -0.53 1.65 -15.15
N LEU A 42 -1.07 1.61 -13.93
CA LEU A 42 -1.54 0.37 -13.29
C LEU A 42 -2.56 -0.41 -14.14
N HIS A 43 -3.28 0.26 -15.05
CA HIS A 43 -4.23 -0.40 -15.95
C HIS A 43 -3.60 -1.51 -16.78
N ARG A 44 -2.32 -1.37 -17.16
CA ARG A 44 -1.56 -2.39 -17.91
C ARG A 44 -1.33 -3.66 -17.10
N TYR A 45 -1.61 -3.61 -15.81
CA TYR A 45 -1.46 -4.67 -14.84
C TYR A 45 -2.81 -5.10 -14.26
N GLY A 46 -3.94 -4.74 -14.88
CA GLY A 46 -5.27 -5.22 -14.48
C GLY A 46 -6.02 -4.32 -13.49
N PHE A 47 -5.57 -3.08 -13.28
CA PHE A 47 -6.35 -2.05 -12.58
C PHE A 47 -7.28 -1.31 -13.56
N SER A 48 -8.26 -0.57 -13.06
CA SER A 48 -9.10 0.27 -13.91
C SER A 48 -8.40 1.58 -14.30
N ASP A 49 -8.62 2.05 -15.53
CA ASP A 49 -8.10 3.34 -16.03
C ASP A 49 -8.60 4.56 -15.26
N LEU A 50 -9.74 4.43 -14.57
CA LEU A 50 -10.36 5.50 -13.79
C LEU A 50 -9.82 5.58 -12.36
N GLU A 51 -9.11 4.56 -11.91
CA GLU A 51 -8.58 4.50 -10.56
C GLU A 51 -7.25 5.28 -10.48
N ARG A 52 -7.16 6.15 -9.48
CA ARG A 52 -5.96 6.93 -9.16
C ARG A 52 -5.74 6.85 -7.66
N TYR A 53 -4.52 6.49 -7.28
CA TYR A 53 -4.12 6.34 -5.89
C TYR A 53 -2.84 7.13 -5.64
N GLN A 54 -2.75 7.74 -4.48
CA GLN A 54 -1.60 8.55 -4.07
C GLN A 54 -1.16 8.24 -2.63
N TYR A 55 -2.04 7.58 -1.87
CA TYR A 55 -1.79 7.17 -0.49
C TYR A 55 -2.10 5.69 -0.33
N GLY A 56 -1.35 5.02 0.54
CA GLY A 56 -1.64 3.65 0.94
C GLY A 56 -1.19 3.34 2.35
N LYS A 57 -1.95 2.51 3.06
CA LYS A 57 -1.60 1.98 4.38
C LYS A 57 -1.09 0.56 4.23
N PHE A 58 0.18 0.33 4.58
CA PHE A 58 0.74 -0.99 4.65
C PHE A 58 0.46 -1.60 6.01
N ASP A 59 0.01 -2.85 6.04
CA ASP A 59 -0.35 -3.57 7.25
C ASP A 59 0.33 -4.95 7.24
N THR A 60 1.31 -5.10 8.14
CA THR A 60 2.11 -6.33 8.27
C THR A 60 1.32 -7.48 8.88
N GLN A 61 0.29 -7.20 9.69
CA GLN A 61 -0.52 -8.23 10.34
C GLN A 61 -1.45 -8.92 9.35
N THR A 62 -1.94 -8.17 8.37
CA THR A 62 -2.84 -8.69 7.32
C THR A 62 -2.13 -8.97 6.00
N ALA A 63 -0.82 -8.68 5.92
CA ALA A 63 -0.03 -8.73 4.69
C ALA A 63 -0.73 -7.99 3.54
N SER A 64 -1.07 -6.71 3.77
CA SER A 64 -1.86 -5.94 2.81
C SER A 64 -1.42 -4.47 2.67
N LEU A 65 -1.76 -3.88 1.54
CA LEU A 65 -1.67 -2.44 1.28
C LEU A 65 -3.05 -1.95 0.88
N THR A 66 -3.64 -1.15 1.74
CA THR A 66 -4.92 -0.48 1.44
C THR A 66 -4.61 0.81 0.69
N LEU A 67 -5.07 0.91 -0.56
CA LEU A 67 -4.94 2.11 -1.38
C LEU A 67 -6.17 3.00 -1.23
N TYR A 68 -5.91 4.29 -1.08
CA TYR A 68 -6.94 5.32 -0.88
C TYR A 68 -7.10 6.16 -2.14
N GLY A 69 -8.35 6.52 -2.43
CA GLY A 69 -8.65 7.48 -3.49
C GLY A 69 -8.18 8.89 -3.13
N ILE A 70 -7.66 9.62 -4.11
CA ILE A 70 -7.04 10.95 -3.92
C ILE A 70 -8.00 11.97 -3.27
N THR A 71 -9.29 11.88 -3.57
CA THR A 71 -10.28 12.90 -3.16
C THR A 71 -11.19 12.46 -2.03
N THR A 72 -11.49 11.16 -1.92
CA THR A 72 -12.51 10.67 -0.98
C THR A 72 -11.96 10.15 0.34
N TRP A 73 -10.65 9.84 0.41
CA TRP A 73 -10.02 9.19 1.57
C TRP A 73 -10.66 7.87 1.99
N GLU A 74 -11.49 7.29 1.13
CA GLU A 74 -12.08 5.98 1.33
C GLU A 74 -11.09 4.91 0.85
N PRO A 75 -11.01 3.76 1.55
CA PRO A 75 -10.37 2.57 1.01
C PRO A 75 -11.01 2.20 -0.33
N LYS A 76 -10.23 2.25 -1.42
CA LYS A 76 -10.73 1.90 -2.76
C LYS A 76 -10.27 0.51 -3.19
N LYS A 77 -9.06 0.12 -2.80
CA LYS A 77 -8.49 -1.18 -3.14
C LYS A 77 -7.67 -1.72 -1.97
N VAL A 78 -7.74 -3.01 -1.73
CA VAL A 78 -6.85 -3.71 -0.79
C VAL A 78 -6.04 -4.70 -1.58
N LEU A 79 -4.74 -4.48 -1.66
CA LEU A 79 -3.78 -5.39 -2.28
C LEU A 79 -3.27 -6.34 -1.21
N THR A 80 -3.33 -7.64 -1.44
CA THR A 80 -2.86 -8.62 -0.47
C THR A 80 -1.72 -9.44 -0.99
N PHE A 81 -0.84 -9.78 -0.07
CA PHE A 81 0.50 -10.19 -0.41
C PHE A 81 0.80 -11.60 0.04
N LYS A 82 1.56 -12.29 -0.80
CA LYS A 82 2.16 -13.57 -0.46
C LYS A 82 3.66 -13.48 -0.66
N HIS A 83 4.41 -13.85 0.37
CA HIS A 83 5.87 -13.83 0.33
C HIS A 83 6.40 -14.66 -0.85
N TYR A 84 7.35 -14.10 -1.61
CA TYR A 84 8.09 -14.81 -2.65
C TYR A 84 9.54 -15.07 -2.22
N LYS A 85 10.33 -14.01 -2.11
CA LYS A 85 11.73 -14.01 -1.66
C LYS A 85 11.98 -12.75 -0.85
N ASP A 86 13.19 -12.60 -0.29
CA ASP A 86 13.52 -11.48 0.61
C ASP A 86 13.10 -10.12 0.04
N GLY A 87 12.19 -9.43 0.74
CA GLY A 87 11.60 -8.17 0.34
C GLY A 87 10.59 -8.22 -0.81
N VAL A 88 10.45 -9.32 -1.56
CA VAL A 88 9.58 -9.42 -2.75
C VAL A 88 8.32 -10.26 -2.46
N PHE A 89 7.17 -9.75 -2.90
CA PHE A 89 5.86 -10.33 -2.65
C PHE A 89 5.03 -10.44 -3.94
N TYR A 90 4.32 -11.55 -4.08
CA TYR A 90 3.22 -11.67 -5.03
C TYR A 90 2.02 -10.86 -4.55
N ILE A 91 1.25 -10.31 -5.49
CA ILE A 91 -0.01 -9.62 -5.20
C ILE A 91 -1.16 -10.50 -5.68
N ASP A 92 -2.05 -10.87 -4.77
CA ASP A 92 -3.17 -11.77 -5.08
C ASP A 92 -4.06 -11.16 -6.18
N GLY A 93 -4.34 -11.96 -7.22
CA GLY A 93 -5.13 -11.53 -8.38
C GLY A 93 -4.33 -10.81 -9.47
N TYR A 94 -3.01 -10.67 -9.31
CA TYR A 94 -2.15 -9.95 -10.25
C TYR A 94 -0.89 -10.74 -10.62
N GLU A 95 -0.81 -11.24 -11.86
CA GLU A 95 0.27 -12.14 -12.30
C GLU A 95 1.59 -11.43 -12.64
N LYS A 96 1.54 -10.16 -13.04
CA LYS A 96 2.70 -9.38 -13.54
C LYS A 96 2.95 -8.12 -12.70
N PHE A 97 2.48 -8.15 -11.47
CA PHE A 97 2.56 -7.01 -10.55
C PHE A 97 2.98 -7.53 -9.18
N PHE A 98 4.15 -7.11 -8.74
CA PHE A 98 4.76 -7.58 -7.50
C PHE A 98 5.05 -6.39 -6.60
N LEU A 99 5.16 -6.62 -5.30
CA LEU A 99 5.57 -5.60 -4.34
C LEU A 99 6.99 -5.90 -3.85
N TYR A 100 7.81 -4.86 -3.73
CA TYR A 100 9.13 -4.90 -3.12
C TYR A 100 9.20 -3.95 -1.93
N LEU A 101 9.63 -4.46 -0.78
CA LEU A 101 9.99 -3.67 0.38
C LEU A 101 11.49 -3.41 0.34
N GLY A 102 11.87 -2.20 -0.09
CA GLY A 102 13.26 -1.78 -0.25
C GLY A 102 13.96 -1.40 1.05
N ARG A 103 15.21 -0.91 0.92
CA ARG A 103 15.99 -0.32 2.02
C ARG A 103 16.20 1.18 1.77
N LYS A 104 16.13 1.95 2.87
CA LYS A 104 16.38 3.40 2.97
C LYS A 104 15.29 4.32 2.43
N ASP A 105 15.33 4.68 1.15
CA ASP A 105 14.60 5.81 0.56
C ASP A 105 13.31 5.40 -0.16
N LYS A 106 13.26 4.18 -0.70
CA LYS A 106 12.06 3.59 -1.30
C LYS A 106 11.56 2.46 -0.43
N VAL A 107 10.53 2.76 0.35
CA VAL A 107 10.05 1.82 1.37
C VAL A 107 9.12 0.78 0.75
N ILE A 108 8.32 1.20 -0.24
CA ILE A 108 7.45 0.34 -1.03
C ILE A 108 7.66 0.66 -2.50
N ASP A 109 8.08 -0.33 -3.27
CA ASP A 109 8.13 -0.31 -4.72
C ASP A 109 7.20 -1.37 -5.30
N PHE A 110 6.74 -1.15 -6.53
CA PHE A 110 6.06 -2.18 -7.31
C PHE A 110 6.98 -2.64 -8.44
N LEU A 111 7.02 -3.93 -8.75
CA LEU A 111 7.91 -4.50 -9.78
C LEU A 111 7.14 -5.07 -10.97
N LYS A 112 7.75 -4.99 -12.15
CA LYS A 112 7.31 -5.69 -13.38
C LYS A 112 7.76 -7.14 -13.40
N ASP A 113 8.91 -7.40 -12.80
CA ASP A 113 9.55 -8.70 -12.72
C ASP A 113 9.95 -8.95 -11.27
N LYS A 114 9.47 -10.06 -10.71
CA LYS A 114 9.81 -10.50 -9.36
C LYS A 114 11.29 -10.87 -9.19
N GLU A 115 12.00 -11.10 -10.30
CA GLU A 115 13.42 -11.43 -10.27
C GLU A 115 14.33 -10.20 -10.26
N ASP A 116 13.89 -9.08 -10.84
CA ASP A 116 14.66 -7.86 -11.00
C ASP A 116 14.04 -6.69 -10.22
N ILE A 117 14.66 -6.33 -9.09
CA ILE A 117 14.23 -5.20 -8.25
C ILE A 117 14.37 -3.83 -8.94
N ASN A 118 15.15 -3.73 -10.03
CA ASN A 118 15.28 -2.50 -10.80
C ASN A 118 14.14 -2.31 -11.80
N SER A 119 13.26 -3.31 -11.95
CA SER A 119 12.11 -3.26 -12.85
C SER A 119 10.94 -2.44 -12.28
N SER A 120 11.22 -1.49 -11.37
CA SER A 120 10.21 -0.86 -10.54
C SER A 120 9.33 0.17 -11.27
N PHE A 121 8.11 0.30 -10.78
CA PHE A 121 7.28 1.50 -10.91
C PHE A 121 7.52 2.32 -9.67
N THR A 122 7.37 3.63 -9.80
CA THR A 122 7.64 4.66 -8.80
C THR A 122 7.40 4.22 -7.35
N GLY A 123 8.34 4.58 -6.48
CA GLY A 123 8.35 4.23 -5.06
C GLY A 123 7.51 5.15 -4.18
N GLY A 124 7.09 4.59 -3.04
CA GLY A 124 6.50 5.32 -1.93
C GLY A 124 7.55 5.80 -0.93
N TYR A 125 7.34 7.00 -0.39
CA TYR A 125 8.10 7.53 0.74
C TYR A 125 7.29 7.48 2.03
N GLY A 126 7.97 7.16 3.13
CA GLY A 126 7.42 7.21 4.48
C GLY A 126 7.93 8.45 5.19
N GLU A 127 7.03 9.34 5.60
CA GLU A 127 7.33 10.46 6.49
C GLU A 127 6.80 10.16 7.89
N GLU A 128 7.50 10.62 8.93
CA GLU A 128 7.08 10.48 10.32
C GLU A 128 5.70 11.13 10.56
N GLU A 129 5.40 12.22 9.84
CA GLU A 129 4.10 12.87 9.90
C GLU A 129 2.99 11.96 9.39
N LEU A 130 3.18 11.19 8.31
CA LEU A 130 2.10 10.46 7.62
C LEU A 130 1.53 9.25 8.38
N THR A 131 2.03 8.91 9.56
CA THR A 131 1.66 7.68 10.31
C THR A 131 0.18 7.55 10.70
N SER A 132 -0.66 8.54 10.42
CA SER A 132 -2.12 8.52 10.61
C SER A 132 -2.89 8.97 9.35
N LEU A 133 -4.17 8.62 9.26
CA LEU A 133 -5.04 9.06 8.16
C LEU A 133 -5.20 10.59 8.18
N GLU A 134 -5.32 11.18 9.37
CA GLU A 134 -5.41 12.61 9.61
C GLU A 134 -4.18 13.34 9.10
N ALA A 135 -2.99 12.81 9.34
CA ALA A 135 -1.77 13.40 8.82
C ALA A 135 -1.62 13.23 7.30
N CYS A 136 -2.12 12.14 6.72
CA CYS A 136 -2.21 12.03 5.26
C CYS A 136 -3.09 13.14 4.66
N LYS A 137 -4.23 13.43 5.29
CA LYS A 137 -5.12 14.53 4.89
C LYS A 137 -4.42 15.88 4.99
N ALA A 138 -3.73 16.15 6.11
CA ALA A 138 -2.98 17.39 6.29
C ALA A 138 -1.86 17.57 5.25
N HIS A 139 -1.13 16.50 4.94
CA HIS A 139 -0.12 16.51 3.88
C HIS A 139 -0.75 16.80 2.50
N ALA A 140 -1.89 16.19 2.18
CA ALA A 140 -2.57 16.46 0.91
C ALA A 140 -3.02 17.93 0.78
N GLU A 141 -3.53 18.52 1.86
CA GLU A 141 -3.88 19.94 1.91
C GLU A 141 -2.67 20.83 1.71
N ARG A 142 -1.53 20.50 2.35
CA ARG A 142 -0.25 21.20 2.18
C ARG A 142 0.23 21.16 0.73
N VAL A 143 0.30 19.98 0.12
CA VAL A 143 0.72 19.82 -1.28
C VAL A 143 -0.23 20.55 -2.23
N ARG A 144 -1.55 20.50 -1.99
CA ARG A 144 -2.53 21.24 -2.80
C ARG A 144 -2.25 22.75 -2.74
N LYS A 145 -2.00 23.27 -1.54
CA LYS A 145 -1.68 24.69 -1.34
C LYS A 145 -0.37 25.07 -2.02
N GLU A 146 0.67 24.26 -1.92
CA GLU A 146 1.96 24.51 -2.61
C GLU A 146 1.79 24.57 -4.13
N ILE A 147 0.97 23.70 -4.71
CA ILE A 147 0.64 23.73 -6.15
C ILE A 147 -0.14 25.00 -6.51
N GLU A 148 -1.14 25.39 -5.70
CA GLU A 148 -1.92 26.61 -5.91
C GLU A 148 -1.03 27.87 -5.81
N ASP A 149 -0.14 27.94 -4.82
CA ASP A 149 0.80 29.03 -4.61
C ASP A 149 1.84 29.12 -5.76
N ALA A 150 2.38 27.99 -6.21
CA ALA A 150 3.31 27.94 -7.35
C ALA A 150 2.66 28.42 -8.66
N GLN A 151 1.40 28.03 -8.90
CA GLN A 151 0.64 28.48 -10.08
C GLN A 151 0.32 29.98 -10.03
N GLN A 152 0.13 30.55 -8.83
CA GLN A 152 -0.02 31.99 -8.67
C GLN A 152 1.29 32.76 -8.91
N CYS A 153 2.44 32.18 -8.55
CA CYS A 153 3.74 32.78 -8.82
C CYS A 153 4.08 32.81 -10.33
N ASP A 154 3.71 31.80 -11.10
CA ASP A 154 3.87 31.80 -12.58
C ASP A 154 2.91 32.78 -13.28
N GLY A 155 1.79 33.11 -12.63
CA GLY A 155 0.88 34.19 -13.05
C GLY A 155 1.38 35.60 -12.73
N CYS A 156 2.47 35.74 -11.97
CA CYS A 156 3.12 37.00 -11.64
C CYS A 156 4.30 37.31 -12.60
N GLN A 157 4.13 37.06 -13.90
CA GLN A 157 4.84 37.91 -14.87
C GLN A 157 4.16 39.28 -14.84
N GLY A 158 4.77 40.20 -14.09
CA GLY A 158 4.27 41.55 -13.84
C GLY A 158 3.99 42.34 -15.14
N PRO A 159 3.27 43.47 -15.05
CA PRO A 159 2.98 44.29 -16.22
C PRO A 159 4.29 44.72 -16.88
N MET A 160 4.38 44.50 -18.20
CA MET A 160 5.38 45.13 -19.06
C MET A 160 5.37 46.64 -18.91
#